data_AF-A0A3S0XU84-F1
#
_entry.id   AF-A0A3S0XU84-F1
#
_cell.length_a   1.000
_cell.length_b   1.000
_cell.length_c   1.000
_cell.angle_alpha   90.00
_cell.angle_beta   90.00
_cell.angle_gamma   90.00
#
_symmetry.space_group_name_H-M   'P 1'
#
loop_
_entity.id
_entity.type
_entity.pdbx_description
1 polymer ?
#
loop_
_entity_poly.entity_id
_entity_poly.type
_entity_poly.pdbx_seq_one_letter_code
_entity_poly.pdbx_strand_id
1 'polypeptide(L)' 'MSSSDIDKAYISPIDRFLFEFDLTHQKSASQMREIEKYRRISALRDHAPVQKEGEEIWKDF' A
#
# COMPACT_ATOMS: atom_id res chain seq x y z
N MET A 1 22.65 7.50 -29.01
CA MET A 1 22.27 7.67 -27.59
C MET A 1 22.99 8.90 -27.09
N SER A 2 22.25 9.91 -26.63
CA SER A 2 22.81 11.17 -26.15
C SER A 2 23.70 10.93 -24.94
N SER A 3 24.77 11.72 -24.75
CA SER A 3 25.65 11.70 -23.57
C SER A 3 24.92 11.96 -22.23
N SER A 4 23.63 12.24 -22.27
CA SER A 4 22.75 12.59 -21.14
C SER A 4 21.59 11.60 -20.92
N ASP A 5 21.63 10.43 -21.54
CA ASP A 5 20.58 9.41 -21.33
C ASP A 5 20.77 8.74 -19.96
N ILE A 6 20.01 9.20 -18.97
CA ILE A 6 20.00 8.63 -17.62
C ILE A 6 19.26 7.29 -17.66
N ASP A 7 19.79 6.29 -16.96
CA ASP A 7 19.11 5.02 -16.77
C ASP A 7 17.83 5.22 -15.93
N LYS A 8 16.67 5.15 -16.61
CA LYS A 8 15.35 5.28 -15.98
C LYS A 8 14.92 4.03 -15.22
N ALA A 9 15.64 2.92 -15.38
CA ALA A 9 15.43 1.66 -14.68
C ALA A 9 16.49 1.41 -13.61
N TYR A 10 17.28 2.44 -13.25
CA TYR A 10 18.27 2.32 -12.18
C TYR A 10 17.59 1.97 -10.86
N ILE A 11 18.08 0.89 -10.23
CA ILE A 11 17.66 0.45 -8.89
C ILE A 11 18.80 0.77 -7.94
N SER A 12 18.52 1.51 -6.87
CA SER A 12 19.57 1.85 -5.91
C SER A 12 20.08 0.61 -5.16
N PRO A 13 21.34 0.61 -4.70
CA PRO A 13 21.85 -0.46 -3.86
C PRO A 13 21.00 -0.70 -2.60
N ILE A 14 20.37 0.34 -2.07
CA ILE A 14 19.50 0.26 -0.89
C ILE A 14 18.21 -0.49 -1.22
N ASP A 15 17.58 -0.15 -2.34
CA ASP A 15 16.34 -0.83 -2.76
C ASP A 15 16.59 -2.32 -3.01
N ARG A 16 17.73 -2.66 -3.63
CA ARG A 16 18.17 -4.03 -3.83
C ARG A 16 18.37 -4.75 -2.50
N PHE A 17 19.09 -4.13 -1.56
CA PHE A 17 19.34 -4.69 -0.24
C PHE A 17 18.03 -4.95 0.53
N LEU A 18 17.12 -3.98 0.56
CA LEU A 18 15.84 -4.12 1.25
C LEU A 18 14.99 -5.25 0.67
N PHE A 19 14.95 -5.35 -0.66
CA PHE A 19 14.26 -6.45 -1.35
C PHE A 19 14.86 -7.82 -1.00
N GLU A 20 16.19 -7.96 -1.06
CA GLU A 20 16.89 -9.20 -0.70
C GLU A 20 16.68 -9.57 0.78
N PHE A 21 16.69 -8.57 1.66
CA PHE A 21 16.42 -8.76 3.09
C PHE A 21 15.01 -9.33 3.30
N ASP A 22 13.99 -8.75 2.66
CA ASP A 22 12.60 -9.21 2.74
C ASP A 22 12.40 -10.64 2.20
N LEU A 23 13.18 -11.05 1.19
CA LEU A 23 13.13 -12.41 0.63
C LEU A 23 13.75 -13.46 1.56
N THR A 24 14.82 -13.10 2.25
CA THR A 24 15.62 -14.02 3.06
C THR A 24 15.16 -14.09 4.51
N HIS A 25 14.41 -13.10 4.99
CA HIS A 25 13.95 -13.03 6.38
C HIS A 25 12.43 -13.21 6.45
N GLN A 26 12.01 -14.29 7.12
CA GLN A 26 10.59 -14.52 7.37
C GLN A 26 10.00 -13.44 8.29
N LYS A 27 8.76 -13.07 8.01
CA LYS A 27 8.06 -12.05 8.81
C LYS A 27 7.73 -12.59 10.19
N SER A 28 7.94 -11.76 11.21
CA SER A 28 7.60 -12.09 12.59
C SER A 28 6.08 -12.13 12.79
N ALA A 29 5.65 -12.74 13.91
CA ALA A 29 4.24 -12.78 14.27
C ALA A 29 3.63 -11.38 14.50
N SER A 30 4.41 -10.39 14.96
CA SER A 30 3.91 -9.01 15.08
C SER A 30 3.73 -8.36 13.71
N GLN A 31 4.67 -8.54 12.79
CA GLN A 31 4.59 -8.02 11.42
C GLN A 31 3.40 -8.62 10.67
N MET A 32 3.13 -9.93 10.84
CA MET A 32 1.97 -10.57 10.23
C MET A 32 0.64 -10.01 10.74
N ARG A 33 0.52 -9.74 12.05
CA ARG A 33 -0.67 -9.09 12.63
C ARG A 33 -0.88 -7.68 12.08
N GLU A 34 0.20 -6.93 11.89
CA GLU A 34 0.15 -5.59 11.31
C GLU A 34 -0.31 -5.62 9.84
N ILE A 35 0.22 -6.55 9.04
CA ILE A 35 -0.20 -6.76 7.65
C ILE A 35 -1.70 -7.06 7.59
N GLU A 36 -2.20 -7.96 8.45
CA GLU A 36 -3.62 -8.31 8.49
C GLU A 36 -4.50 -7.11 8.87
N LYS A 37 -4.09 -6.33 9.88
CA LYS A 37 -4.77 -5.09 10.27
C LYS A 37 -4.91 -4.14 9.09
N TYR A 38 -3.82 -3.86 8.36
CA TYR A 38 -3.86 -2.91 7.25
C TYR A 38 -4.63 -3.45 6.04
N ARG A 39 -4.57 -4.76 5.75
CA ARG A 39 -5.42 -5.39 4.73
C ARG A 39 -6.91 -5.22 5.03
N ARG A 40 -7.32 -5.35 6.28
CA ARG A 40 -8.71 -5.10 6.70
C ARG A 40 -9.09 -3.63 6.48
N ILE A 41 -8.23 -2.70 6.88
CA ILE A 41 -8.49 -1.26 6.73
C ILE A 41 -8.62 -0.89 5.23
N SER A 42 -7.72 -1.37 4.38
CA SER A 42 -7.78 -1.09 2.94
C SER A 42 -9.05 -1.67 2.32
N ALA A 43 -9.44 -2.89 2.69
CA ALA A 43 -10.67 -3.50 2.20
C ALA A 43 -11.92 -2.71 2.62
N LEU A 44 -11.97 -2.21 3.86
CA LEU A 44 -13.09 -1.39 4.33
C LEU A 44 -13.13 -0.01 3.65
N ARG A 45 -11.98 0.57 3.29
CA ARG A 45 -11.89 1.83 2.57
C ARG A 45 -12.32 1.68 1.12
N ASP A 46 -11.79 0.67 0.43
CA ASP A 46 -11.92 0.52 -1.02
C ASP A 46 -13.22 -0.21 -1.42
N HIS A 47 -13.76 -1.02 -0.51
CA HIS A 47 -15.01 -1.77 -0.69
C HIS A 47 -16.05 -1.42 0.37
N ALA A 48 -16.03 -0.17 0.84
CA ALA A 48 -17.07 0.33 1.74
C ALA A 48 -18.44 0.01 1.11
N PRO A 49 -19.35 -0.68 1.83
CA PRO A 49 -20.68 -0.89 1.31
C PRO A 49 -21.31 0.48 1.08
N VAL A 50 -21.83 0.70 -0.12
CA VAL A 50 -22.63 1.89 -0.41
C VAL A 50 -23.84 1.81 0.53
N GLN A 51 -23.85 2.60 1.59
CA GLN A 51 -25.06 2.81 2.37
C GLN A 51 -26.04 3.52 1.44
N LYS A 52 -26.91 2.74 0.80
CA LYS A 52 -28.17 3.26 0.27
C LYS A 52 -29.13 3.29 1.46
N GLU A 53 -29.77 4.45 1.64
CA GLU A 53 -30.68 4.84 2.74
C GLU A 53 -29.92 5.45 3.94
N GLY A 54 -30.16 6.69 4.36
CA GLY A 54 -31.17 7.66 3.96
C GLY A 54 -30.85 9.02 4.60
N GLU A 55 -31.53 10.04 4.09
CA GLU A 55 -31.40 11.47 4.40
C GLU A 55 -30.21 12.17 3.71
N GLU A 56 -30.55 12.91 2.65
CA GLU A 56 -29.77 14.04 2.18
C GLU A 56 -29.41 14.90 3.39
N ILE A 57 -28.11 14.97 3.68
CA ILE A 57 -27.47 15.85 4.67
C ILE A 57 -27.84 17.34 4.52
N TRP A 58 -28.49 17.69 3.41
CA TRP A 58 -28.93 19.05 3.04
C TRP A 58 -30.43 19.27 3.13
N LYS A 59 -31.22 18.31 3.63
CA LYS A 59 -32.67 18.50 3.72
C LYS A 59 -33.08 19.60 4.71
N ASP A 60 -32.26 19.86 5.72
CA ASP A 60 -32.55 20.79 6.81
C ASP A 60 -31.62 22.03 6.87
N PHE A 61 -30.88 22.30 5.78
CA PHE A 61 -30.09 23.54 5.60
C PHE A 61 -30.67 24.39 4.47
#